data_AF-A0A947A8M3-F1
#
_entry.id   AF-A0A947A8M3-F1
#
_cell.length_a   1.000
_cell.length_b   1.000
_cell.length_c   1.000
_cell.angle_alpha   90.00
_cell.angle_beta   90.00
_cell.angle_gamma   90.00
#
_symmetry.space_group_name_H-M   'P 1'
#
loop_
_entity.id
_entity.type
_entity.pdbx_description
1 polymer ?
#
loop_
_entity_poly.entity_id
_entity_poly.type
_entity_poly.pdbx_seq_one_letter_code
_entity_poly.pdbx_strand_id
1 'polypeptide(L)'
;MQEHIRFSNLDRGEIRNKLSQHTFDVVVIGGGITGAGIALDAASRGLRVALVEKGDFASGTSSKSTKLIHGGLRYLKQFDFWLVKEVGSERAIVHKLAPHLVIPDKMLLPLIENGSYGKWLTSVGLKVYDILAQVDGDDKRKMLEKKEALKLEPLLPRKILKGA
;
A
#
# COMPACT_ATOMS: atom_id res chain seq x y z
N MET A 1 -25.77 17.93 -10.10
CA MET A 1 -24.86 19.06 -9.85
C MET A 1 -24.18 18.75 -8.53
N GLN A 2 -22.89 18.37 -8.52
CA GLN A 2 -22.19 18.18 -7.24
C GLN A 2 -22.02 19.58 -6.64
N GLU A 3 -22.69 19.84 -5.51
CA GLU A 3 -22.37 21.01 -4.71
C GLU A 3 -20.89 20.96 -4.37
N HIS A 4 -20.17 22.04 -4.63
CA HIS A 4 -18.81 22.20 -4.14
C HIS A 4 -18.86 22.26 -2.61
N ILE A 5 -18.60 21.13 -1.96
CA ILE A 5 -18.49 21.07 -0.51
C ILE A 5 -17.16 21.74 -0.14
N ARG A 6 -17.25 22.93 0.44
CA ARG A 6 -16.09 23.62 1.02
C ARG A 6 -15.62 22.80 2.23
N PHE A 7 -14.36 22.39 2.22
CA PHE A 7 -13.74 21.62 3.31
C PHE A 7 -12.58 22.43 3.90
N SER A 8 -12.90 23.38 4.75
CA SER A 8 -11.95 24.32 5.35
C SER A 8 -12.12 24.42 6.87
N ASN A 9 -11.10 24.94 7.55
CA ASN A 9 -11.19 25.28 8.98
C ASN A 9 -12.27 26.34 9.25
N LEU A 10 -12.58 27.18 8.26
CA LEU A 10 -13.63 28.20 8.34
C LEU A 10 -15.03 27.60 8.55
N ASP A 11 -15.25 26.37 8.05
CA ASP A 11 -16.53 25.67 8.15
C ASP A 11 -16.63 24.80 9.42
N ARG A 12 -15.54 24.68 10.21
CA ARG A 12 -15.45 23.74 11.34
C ARG A 12 -16.49 24.01 12.44
N GLY A 13 -16.82 25.28 12.68
CA GLY A 13 -17.84 25.67 13.67
C GLY A 13 -19.23 25.16 13.27
N GLU A 14 -19.60 25.35 12.00
CA GLU A 14 -20.87 24.88 11.44
C GLU A 14 -20.93 23.34 11.41
N ILE A 15 -19.86 22.68 10.97
CA ILE A 15 -19.76 21.21 10.94
C ILE A 15 -19.96 20.64 12.35
N ARG A 16 -19.34 21.24 13.37
CA ARG A 16 -19.52 20.81 14.77
C ARG A 16 -20.96 20.97 15.25
N ASN A 17 -21.63 22.06 14.89
CA ASN A 17 -23.04 22.26 15.23
C ASN A 17 -23.92 21.20 14.55
N LYS A 18 -23.70 20.92 13.25
CA LYS A 18 -24.40 19.85 12.54
C LYS A 18 -24.23 18.49 13.22
N LEU A 19 -23.00 18.15 13.63
CA LEU A 19 -22.68 16.92 14.36
C LEU A 19 -23.47 16.76 15.67
N SER A 20 -23.78 17.87 16.35
CA SER A 20 -24.56 17.86 17.61
C SER A 20 -26.08 17.87 17.43
N GLN A 21 -26.57 18.28 16.26
CA GLN A 21 -27.99 18.53 16.02
C GLN A 21 -28.65 17.46 15.14
N HIS A 22 -27.87 16.63 14.45
CA HIS A 22 -28.39 15.62 13.53
C HIS A 22 -28.06 14.21 14.02
N THR A 23 -28.95 13.27 13.71
CA THR A 23 -28.70 11.84 13.90
C THR A 23 -27.91 11.30 12.71
N PHE A 24 -26.90 10.47 12.99
CA PHE A 24 -26.08 9.78 12.00
C PHE A 24 -26.33 8.27 12.11
N ASP A 25 -26.24 7.58 10.98
CA ASP A 25 -26.41 6.13 10.92
C ASP A 25 -25.11 5.42 11.31
N VAL A 26 -23.95 6.06 11.05
CA VAL A 26 -22.62 5.58 11.43
C VAL A 26 -21.77 6.72 11.99
N VAL A 27 -21.10 6.47 13.11
CA VAL A 27 -20.08 7.36 13.69
C VAL A 27 -18.72 6.65 13.67
N VAL A 28 -17.75 7.23 12.96
CA VAL A 28 -16.37 6.75 12.85
C VAL A 28 -15.47 7.56 13.76
N ILE A 29 -14.74 6.89 14.64
CA ILE A 29 -13.77 7.52 15.55
C ILE A 29 -12.35 7.22 15.03
N GLY A 30 -11.68 8.25 14.53
CA GLY A 30 -10.33 8.21 13.97
C GLY A 30 -10.31 8.50 12.46
N GLY A 31 -9.54 9.51 12.06
CA GLY A 31 -9.32 9.97 10.69
C GLY A 31 -8.03 9.45 10.04
N GLY A 32 -7.58 8.26 10.43
CA GLY A 32 -6.55 7.50 9.72
C GLY A 32 -7.10 6.80 8.48
N ILE A 33 -6.25 6.05 7.77
CA ILE A 33 -6.62 5.36 6.52
C ILE A 33 -7.81 4.39 6.69
N THR A 34 -7.88 3.68 7.82
CA THR A 34 -8.99 2.78 8.12
C THR A 34 -10.30 3.54 8.29
N GLY A 35 -10.31 4.59 9.11
CA GLY A 35 -11.52 5.38 9.35
C GLY A 35 -11.97 6.14 8.10
N ALA A 36 -11.04 6.68 7.32
CA ALA A 36 -11.33 7.30 6.03
C ALA A 36 -11.96 6.30 5.04
N GLY A 37 -11.43 5.08 4.96
CA GLY A 37 -11.99 4.01 4.12
C GLY A 37 -13.39 3.59 4.54
N ILE A 38 -13.61 3.40 5.85
CA ILE A 38 -14.95 3.09 6.40
C ILE A 38 -15.93 4.21 6.09
N ALA A 39 -15.52 5.47 6.30
CA ALA A 39 -16.38 6.62 6.05
C ALA A 39 -16.74 6.75 4.57
N LEU A 40 -15.77 6.52 3.66
CA LEU A 40 -16.00 6.51 2.22
C LEU A 40 -16.97 5.41 1.81
N ASP A 41 -16.75 4.16 2.26
CA ASP A 41 -17.61 3.03 1.93
C ASP A 41 -19.04 3.25 2.44
N ALA A 42 -19.20 3.62 3.72
CA ALA A 42 -20.51 3.87 4.33
C ALA A 42 -21.26 5.03 3.64
N ALA A 43 -20.58 6.15 3.38
CA ALA A 43 -21.19 7.28 2.68
C ALA A 43 -21.58 6.93 1.23
N SER A 44 -20.76 6.13 0.53
CA SER A 44 -21.06 5.68 -0.84
C SER A 44 -22.31 4.79 -0.94
N ARG A 45 -22.68 4.14 0.18
CA ARG A 45 -23.90 3.33 0.33
C ARG A 45 -25.12 4.15 0.75
N GLY A 46 -25.00 5.47 0.87
CA GLY A 46 -26.10 6.38 1.21
C GLY A 46 -26.35 6.57 2.71
N LEU A 47 -25.46 6.08 3.57
CA LEU A 47 -25.56 6.28 5.02
C LEU A 47 -25.15 7.71 5.40
N ARG A 48 -25.79 8.28 6.44
CA ARG A 48 -25.34 9.52 7.06
C ARG A 48 -24.19 9.21 8.00
N VAL A 49 -22.99 9.59 7.61
CA VAL A 49 -21.75 9.28 8.34
C VAL A 49 -21.20 10.51 9.02
N ALA A 50 -20.83 10.37 10.30
CA ALA A 50 -19.98 11.32 11.00
C ALA A 50 -18.60 10.70 11.21
N LEU A 51 -17.53 11.45 10.95
CA LEU A 51 -16.16 11.06 11.30
C LEU A 51 -15.54 12.13 12.19
N VAL A 52 -14.92 11.70 13.29
CA VAL A 52 -14.19 12.59 14.21
C VAL A 52 -12.75 12.12 14.38
N GLU A 53 -11.82 13.08 14.29
CA GLU A 53 -10.39 12.88 14.53
C GLU A 53 -9.91 13.86 15.61
N LYS A 54 -9.07 13.36 16.52
CA LYS A 54 -8.50 14.15 17.62
C LYS A 54 -7.40 15.10 17.13
N GLY A 55 -6.53 14.63 16.24
CA GLY A 55 -5.44 15.38 15.62
C GLY A 55 -5.82 15.95 14.25
N ASP A 56 -4.87 15.89 13.32
CA ASP A 56 -5.11 16.12 11.89
C ASP A 56 -5.38 14.79 11.17
N PHE A 57 -6.02 14.84 10.00
CA PHE A 57 -6.24 13.65 9.19
C PHE A 57 -4.92 12.94 8.88
N ALA A 58 -4.92 11.61 8.95
CA ALA A 58 -3.75 10.75 8.78
C ALA A 58 -2.56 10.99 9.75
N SER A 59 -2.65 11.90 10.73
CA SER A 59 -1.54 12.27 11.64
C SER A 59 -1.02 11.11 12.53
N GLY A 60 -1.81 10.05 12.68
CA GLY A 60 -1.41 8.80 13.34
C GLY A 60 -0.46 7.92 12.50
N THR A 61 -0.58 6.59 12.65
CA THR A 61 0.27 5.61 11.95
C THR A 61 0.19 5.72 10.43
N SER A 62 -0.95 6.17 9.89
CA SER A 62 -1.17 6.30 8.44
C SER A 62 -0.17 7.24 7.74
N SER A 63 0.42 8.22 8.43
CA SER A 63 1.49 9.08 7.88
C SER A 63 2.91 8.54 8.13
N LYS A 64 3.07 7.52 8.99
CA LYS A 64 4.35 7.02 9.51
C LYS A 64 4.74 5.65 8.95
N SER A 65 4.22 5.31 7.78
CA SER A 65 4.60 4.08 7.06
C SER A 65 5.88 4.27 6.26
N THR A 66 6.37 3.17 5.68
CA THR A 66 7.43 3.15 4.65
C THR A 66 7.01 3.80 3.34
N LYS A 67 5.73 4.21 3.21
CA LYS A 67 5.13 4.81 2.01
C LYS A 67 5.18 3.89 0.78
N LEU A 68 5.14 2.58 1.01
CA LEU A 68 5.08 1.55 -0.03
C LEU A 68 3.88 0.63 0.18
N ILE A 69 3.18 0.32 -0.91
CA ILE A 69 2.18 -0.75 -0.94
C ILE A 69 2.86 -2.00 -1.50
N HIS A 70 3.43 -2.82 -0.61
CA HIS A 70 4.14 -4.04 -1.01
C HIS A 70 3.21 -5.25 -0.96
N GLY A 71 3.32 -6.18 -1.92
CA GLY A 71 2.47 -7.39 -1.95
C GLY A 71 2.89 -8.50 -0.98
N GLY A 72 3.83 -8.23 -0.07
CA GLY A 72 4.08 -9.12 1.06
C GLY A 72 4.88 -10.38 0.70
N LEU A 73 5.91 -10.23 -0.15
CA LEU A 73 6.84 -11.32 -0.51
C LEU A 73 7.37 -12.12 0.71
N ARG A 74 7.47 -11.47 1.88
CA ARG A 74 7.85 -12.12 3.14
C ARG A 74 6.84 -13.19 3.59
N TYR A 75 5.55 -12.99 3.39
CA TYR A 75 4.49 -13.92 3.78
C TYR A 75 4.53 -15.22 2.95
N LEU A 76 5.08 -15.15 1.74
CA LEU A 76 5.33 -16.34 0.93
C LEU A 76 6.26 -17.34 1.65
N LYS A 77 7.24 -16.84 2.41
CA LYS A 77 8.13 -17.70 3.22
C LYS A 77 7.42 -18.37 4.39
N GLN A 78 6.29 -17.81 4.82
CA GLN A 78 5.43 -18.34 5.88
C GLN A 78 4.34 -19.26 5.33
N PHE A 79 4.35 -19.54 4.02
CA PHE A 79 3.35 -20.32 3.30
C PHE A 79 1.93 -19.72 3.37
N ASP A 80 1.82 -18.41 3.62
CA ASP A 80 0.54 -17.70 3.64
C ASP A 80 0.17 -17.21 2.24
N PHE A 81 -0.14 -18.17 1.36
CA PHE A 81 -0.41 -17.91 -0.05
C PHE A 81 -1.68 -17.08 -0.28
N TRP A 82 -2.67 -17.22 0.60
CA TRP A 82 -3.91 -16.46 0.52
C TRP A 82 -3.69 -14.98 0.79
N LEU A 83 -2.91 -14.66 1.83
CA LEU A 83 -2.56 -13.27 2.12
C LEU A 83 -1.75 -12.64 0.99
N VAL A 84 -0.80 -13.36 0.39
CA VAL A 84 -0.03 -12.85 -0.76
C VAL A 84 -0.95 -12.51 -1.94
N LYS A 85 -1.92 -13.37 -2.24
CA LYS A 85 -2.90 -13.15 -3.31
C LYS A 85 -3.81 -11.96 -3.01
N GLU A 86 -4.30 -11.86 -1.77
CA GLU A 86 -5.17 -10.76 -1.33
C GLU A 86 -4.45 -9.41 -1.44
N VAL A 87 -3.27 -9.28 -0.82
CA VAL A 87 -2.51 -8.02 -0.85
C VAL A 87 -2.07 -7.67 -2.28
N GLY A 88 -1.72 -8.66 -3.11
CA GLY A 88 -1.43 -8.46 -4.52
C GLY A 88 -2.62 -7.88 -5.30
N SER A 89 -3.82 -8.41 -5.07
CA SER A 89 -5.06 -7.97 -5.72
C SER A 89 -5.46 -6.56 -5.25
N GLU A 90 -5.41 -6.30 -3.95
CA GLU A 90 -5.71 -4.98 -3.37
C GLU A 90 -4.77 -3.91 -3.88
N ARG A 91 -3.47 -4.21 -4.08
CA ARG A 91 -2.52 -3.26 -4.67
C ARG A 91 -2.96 -2.79 -6.07
N ALA A 92 -3.47 -3.70 -6.90
CA ALA A 92 -3.97 -3.36 -8.23
C ALA A 92 -5.26 -2.52 -8.16
N ILE A 93 -6.16 -2.84 -7.23
CA ILE A 93 -7.39 -2.08 -6.98
C ILE A 93 -7.06 -0.64 -6.56
N VAL A 94 -6.19 -0.45 -5.58
CA VAL A 94 -5.83 0.89 -5.08
C VAL A 94 -5.09 1.69 -6.16
N HIS A 95 -4.23 1.05 -6.96
CA HIS A 95 -3.61 1.71 -8.12
C HIS A 95 -4.65 2.23 -9.11
N LYS A 96 -5.69 1.44 -9.41
CA LYS A 96 -6.79 1.85 -10.28
C LYS A 96 -7.63 2.99 -9.68
N LEU A 97 -7.86 2.97 -8.36
CA LEU A 97 -8.66 4.00 -7.67
C LEU A 97 -7.92 5.33 -7.49
N ALA A 98 -6.60 5.28 -7.26
CA ALA A 98 -5.78 6.46 -6.99
C ALA A 98 -4.46 6.45 -7.81
N PRO A 99 -4.54 6.49 -9.16
CA PRO A 99 -3.37 6.36 -10.03
C PRO A 99 -2.38 7.52 -9.91
N HIS A 100 -2.81 8.66 -9.34
CA HIS A 100 -1.99 9.83 -9.07
C HIS A 100 -1.22 9.75 -7.74
N LEU A 101 -1.56 8.80 -6.86
CA LEU A 101 -0.90 8.59 -5.56
C LEU A 101 -0.12 7.27 -5.52
N VAL A 102 -0.67 6.22 -6.13
CA VAL A 102 -0.05 4.88 -6.13
C VAL A 102 0.64 4.68 -7.46
N ILE A 103 1.96 4.87 -7.48
CA ILE A 103 2.79 4.77 -8.67
C ILE A 103 3.58 3.45 -8.60
N PRO A 104 3.58 2.62 -9.67
CA PRO A 104 4.39 1.41 -9.71
C PRO A 104 5.88 1.75 -9.63
N ASP A 105 6.61 1.02 -8.78
CA ASP A 105 8.06 1.14 -8.67
C ASP A 105 8.71 -0.24 -8.50
N LYS A 106 9.93 -0.39 -9.00
CA LYS A 106 10.64 -1.68 -9.04
C LYS A 106 11.59 -1.80 -7.86
N MET A 107 11.43 -2.89 -7.10
CA MET A 107 12.31 -3.19 -5.97
C MET A 107 13.50 -4.04 -6.42
N LEU A 108 14.71 -3.58 -6.13
CA LEU A 108 15.94 -4.37 -6.28
C LEU A 108 16.17 -5.22 -5.03
N LEU A 109 16.30 -6.54 -5.16
CA LEU A 109 16.53 -7.46 -4.05
C LEU A 109 17.93 -8.11 -4.16
N PRO A 110 18.98 -7.52 -3.55
CA PRO A 110 20.33 -8.06 -3.68
C PRO A 110 20.45 -9.49 -3.11
N LEU A 111 21.03 -10.38 -3.90
CA LEU A 111 21.38 -11.73 -3.50
C LEU A 111 22.85 -11.74 -3.07
N ILE A 112 23.12 -12.06 -1.81
CA ILE A 112 24.46 -12.05 -1.23
C ILE A 112 24.92 -13.46 -0.83
N GLU A 113 26.24 -13.61 -0.72
CA GLU A 113 26.86 -14.77 -0.09
C GLU A 113 26.34 -14.96 1.34
N ASN A 114 26.08 -16.21 1.71
CA ASN A 114 25.45 -16.59 2.98
C ASN A 114 24.08 -15.94 3.25
N GLY A 115 23.41 -15.42 2.21
CA GLY A 115 22.02 -14.96 2.28
C GLY A 115 21.01 -16.11 2.44
N SER A 116 19.77 -15.78 2.82
CA SER A 116 18.78 -16.78 3.25
C SER A 116 18.36 -17.78 2.17
N TYR A 117 18.16 -17.33 0.94
CA TYR A 117 17.70 -18.17 -0.17
C TYR A 117 18.61 -17.89 -1.35
N GLY A 118 19.41 -18.87 -1.76
CA GLY A 118 20.27 -18.76 -2.93
C GLY A 118 19.48 -18.34 -4.18
N LYS A 119 20.19 -17.95 -5.24
CA LYS A 119 19.60 -17.39 -6.47
C LYS A 119 18.45 -18.23 -7.05
N TRP A 120 18.60 -19.55 -7.06
CA TRP A 120 17.59 -20.46 -7.59
C TRP A 120 16.29 -20.47 -6.75
N LEU A 121 16.39 -20.66 -5.43
CA LEU A 121 15.22 -20.67 -4.54
C LEU A 121 14.51 -19.32 -4.52
N THR A 122 15.25 -18.21 -4.53
CA THR A 122 14.66 -16.88 -4.62
C THR A 122 13.94 -16.67 -5.95
N SER A 123 14.53 -17.13 -7.05
CA SER A 123 13.86 -17.11 -8.36
C SER A 123 12.58 -17.95 -8.35
N VAL A 124 12.55 -19.14 -7.73
CA VAL A 124 11.29 -19.90 -7.63
C VAL A 124 10.25 -19.13 -6.81
N GLY A 125 10.62 -18.61 -5.64
CA GLY A 125 9.73 -17.85 -4.76
C GLY A 125 9.13 -16.61 -5.45
N LEU A 126 9.96 -15.82 -6.13
CA LEU A 126 9.48 -14.67 -6.91
C LEU A 126 8.52 -15.09 -8.03
N LYS A 127 8.62 -16.31 -8.55
CA LYS A 127 7.76 -16.79 -9.66
C LYS A 127 6.37 -17.06 -9.12
N VAL A 128 6.33 -17.74 -7.99
CA VAL A 128 5.11 -18.05 -7.26
C VAL A 128 4.44 -16.74 -6.83
N TYR A 129 5.21 -15.77 -6.37
CA TYR A 129 4.72 -14.44 -6.06
C TYR A 129 4.06 -13.76 -7.27
N ASP A 130 4.73 -13.69 -8.43
CA ASP A 130 4.15 -13.09 -9.64
C ASP A 130 2.81 -13.74 -10.03
N ILE A 131 2.72 -15.07 -9.90
CA ILE A 131 1.48 -15.81 -10.18
C ILE A 131 0.37 -15.45 -9.18
N LEU A 132 0.67 -15.48 -7.88
CA LEU A 132 -0.31 -15.24 -6.83
C LEU A 132 -0.79 -13.79 -6.81
N ALA A 133 0.12 -12.84 -6.99
CA ALA A 133 -0.16 -11.42 -7.02
C ALA A 133 -0.61 -10.91 -8.41
N GLN A 134 -0.81 -11.82 -9.38
CA GLN A 134 -1.27 -11.53 -10.74
C GLN A 134 -0.45 -10.43 -11.42
N VAL A 135 0.87 -10.46 -11.24
CA VAL A 135 1.79 -9.48 -11.83
C VAL A 135 1.98 -9.79 -13.32
N ASP A 136 1.77 -8.78 -14.15
CA ASP A 136 1.85 -8.89 -15.61
C ASP A 136 2.85 -7.90 -16.22
N GLY A 137 3.01 -7.99 -17.55
CA GLY A 137 3.83 -7.08 -18.33
C GLY A 137 5.27 -6.89 -17.83
N ASP A 138 5.68 -5.63 -17.79
CA ASP A 138 7.03 -5.19 -17.43
C ASP A 138 7.35 -5.27 -15.93
N ASP A 139 6.34 -5.53 -15.10
CA ASP A 139 6.45 -5.62 -13.64
C ASP A 139 6.79 -7.03 -13.16
N LYS A 140 6.72 -8.03 -14.05
CA LYS A 140 7.18 -9.39 -13.74
C LYS A 140 8.63 -9.38 -13.29
N ARG A 141 8.95 -10.32 -12.39
CA ARG A 141 10.29 -10.46 -11.83
C ARG A 141 11.35 -10.64 -12.92
N LYS A 142 12.49 -9.98 -12.74
CA LYS A 142 13.68 -10.12 -13.58
C LYS A 142 14.85 -10.48 -12.67
N MET A 143 15.47 -11.63 -12.92
CA MET A 143 16.70 -12.01 -12.21
C MET A 143 17.87 -11.28 -12.88
N LEU A 144 18.69 -10.63 -12.08
CA LEU A 144 19.84 -9.85 -12.52
C LEU A 144 21.14 -10.56 -12.15
N GLU A 145 22.07 -10.57 -13.10
CA GLU A 145 23.45 -10.93 -12.81
C GLU A 145 24.13 -9.83 -11.98
N LYS A 146 25.20 -10.20 -11.28
CA LYS A 146 25.99 -9.28 -10.45
C LYS A 146 26.38 -7.99 -11.18
N LYS A 147 26.77 -8.10 -12.46
CA LYS A 147 27.17 -6.93 -13.28
C LYS A 147 26.00 -5.98 -13.53
N GLU A 148 24.80 -6.53 -13.74
CA GLU A 148 23.58 -5.75 -14.01
C GLU A 148 23.09 -5.07 -12.73
N ALA A 149 23.08 -5.80 -11.61
CA ALA A 149 22.74 -5.24 -10.30
C ALA A 149 23.68 -4.08 -9.91
N LEU A 150 24.99 -4.20 -10.17
CA LEU A 150 25.97 -3.12 -9.92
C LEU A 150 25.85 -1.94 -10.88
N LYS A 151 25.24 -2.14 -12.06
CA LYS A 151 24.94 -1.05 -12.98
C LYS A 151 23.77 -0.20 -12.44
N LEU A 152 22.80 -0.85 -11.79
CA LEU A 152 21.66 -0.18 -11.16
C LEU A 152 22.05 0.48 -9.84
N GLU A 153 22.79 -0.22 -8.98
CA GLU A 153 23.26 0.30 -7.69
C GLU A 153 24.76 0.00 -7.48
N PRO A 154 25.65 0.95 -7.86
CA PRO A 154 27.10 0.77 -7.79
C PRO A 154 27.66 0.60 -6.37
N LEU A 155 26.92 1.02 -5.34
CA LEU A 155 27.34 0.95 -3.94
C LEU A 155 27.07 -0.40 -3.27
N LEU A 156 26.43 -1.35 -3.97
CA LEU A 156 26.25 -2.70 -3.44
C LEU A 156 27.59 -3.37 -3.13
N PRO A 157 27.66 -4.22 -2.08
CA PRO A 157 28.91 -4.79 -1.60
C PRO A 157 29.47 -5.83 -2.59
N ARG A 158 30.36 -5.37 -3.49
CA ARG A 158 30.88 -6.14 -4.63
C ARG A 158 31.47 -7.49 -4.26
N LYS A 159 32.09 -7.64 -3.08
CA LYS A 159 32.73 -8.89 -2.67
C LYS A 159 31.72 -10.01 -2.47
N ILE A 160 30.61 -9.71 -1.78
CA ILE A 160 29.61 -10.72 -1.38
C ILE A 160 28.40 -10.79 -2.32
N LEU A 161 28.23 -9.82 -3.23
CA LEU A 161 27.10 -9.80 -4.17
C LEU A 161 27.18 -10.95 -5.19
N LYS A 162 26.08 -11.69 -5.32
CA LYS A 162 25.88 -12.82 -6.26
C LYS A 162 24.89 -12.49 -7.40
N GLY A 163 24.06 -11.46 -7.25
CA GLY A 163 23.05 -11.04 -8.23
C GLY A 163 21.95 -10.21 -7.56
N ALA A 164 20.82 -10.03 -8.23
CA ALA A 164 19.60 -9.48 -7.64
C ALA A 164 18.34 -10.09 -8.28
#